data_AF-A0A3S0JIV5-F1
#
_entry.id   AF-A0A3S0JIV5-F1
#
_cell.length_a   1.000
_cell.length_b   1.000
_cell.length_c   1.000
_cell.angle_alpha   90.00
_cell.angle_beta   90.00
_cell.angle_gamma   90.00
#
_symmetry.space_group_name_H-M   'P 1'
#
loop_
_entity.id
_entity.type
_entity.pdbx_description
1 polymer ?
#
loop_
_entity_poly.entity_id
_entity_poly.type
_entity_poly.pdbx_seq_one_letter_code
_entity_poly.pdbx_strand_id
1 'polypeptide(L)'
;MRIQSRLDEAHARKLDEIRRMTGASISRVIEQALDLYHDRLVTGQPSTYQALLDSGFIGCGPQGQTELSTEYKKAFAAIVEDGHDHR
;
A
#
# COMPACT_ATOMS: atom_id res chain seq x y z
N MET A 1 -1.72 -24.13 16.81
CA MET A 1 -0.58 -24.93 16.29
C MET A 1 0.69 -24.49 17.01
N ARG A 2 1.63 -25.40 17.33
CA ARG A 2 2.92 -25.03 17.96
C ARG A 2 4.04 -25.18 16.92
N ILE A 3 4.85 -24.13 16.74
CA ILE A 3 5.96 -24.10 15.79
C ILE A 3 7.26 -24.05 16.59
N GLN A 4 8.19 -24.98 16.30
CA GLN A 4 9.56 -24.95 16.81
C GLN A 4 10.49 -24.85 15.62
N SER A 5 11.21 -23.73 15.52
CA SER A 5 12.11 -23.42 14.42
C SER A 5 13.42 -22.87 14.97
N ARG A 6 14.53 -23.20 14.31
CA ARG A 6 15.83 -22.58 14.55
C ARG A 6 16.04 -21.48 13.52
N LEU A 7 16.23 -20.26 13.99
CA LEU A 7 16.64 -19.13 13.17
C LEU A 7 18.16 -19.09 13.16
N ASP A 8 18.75 -18.84 11.99
CA ASP A 8 20.16 -18.46 11.94
C ASP A 8 20.37 -17.07 12.56
N GLU A 9 21.63 -16.70 12.75
CA GLU A 9 22.00 -15.45 13.41
C GLU A 9 21.51 -14.21 12.63
N ALA A 10 21.51 -14.27 11.30
CA ALA A 10 21.06 -13.15 10.47
C ALA A 10 19.56 -12.89 10.64
N HIS A 11 18.75 -13.95 10.65
CA HIS A 11 17.31 -13.84 10.85
C HIS A 11 16.96 -13.51 12.32
N ALA A 12 17.73 -14.02 13.29
CA ALA A 12 17.57 -13.66 14.70
C ALA A 12 17.80 -12.16 14.94
N ARG A 13 18.84 -11.58 14.33
CA ARG A 13 19.11 -10.13 14.42
C ARG A 13 17.96 -9.28 13.86
N LYS A 14 17.44 -9.65 12.70
CA LYS A 14 16.28 -8.97 12.09
C LYS A 14 15.04 -9.03 12.99
N LEU A 15 14.76 -10.21 13.56
CA LEU A 15 13.64 -10.39 14.47
C LEU A 15 13.77 -9.51 15.72
N ASP A 16 14.95 -9.44 16.30
CA ASP A 16 15.20 -8.58 17.47
C ASP A 16 15.09 -7.09 17.14
N GLU A 17 15.54 -6.65 15.96
CA GLU A 17 15.39 -5.27 15.51
C GLU A 17 13.91 -4.88 15.36
N ILE A 18 13.11 -5.71 14.71
CA ILE A 18 11.66 -5.50 14.57
C ILE A 18 11.00 -5.39 15.93
N ARG A 19 11.36 -6.25 16.88
CA ARG A 19 10.83 -6.20 18.25
C ARG A 19 11.19 -4.91 18.97
N ARG A 20 12.42 -4.43 18.83
CA ARG A 20 12.87 -3.16 19.44
C ARG A 20 12.11 -1.97 18.86
N MET A 21 11.89 -1.96 17.55
CA MET A 21 11.20 -0.86 16.87
C MET A 21 9.69 -0.82 17.17
N THR A 22 9.06 -1.99 17.26
CA THR A 22 7.59 -2.09 17.35
C THR A 22 7.07 -2.34 18.77
N GLY A 23 7.93 -2.81 19.68
CA GLY A 23 7.52 -3.31 21.00
C GLY A 23 6.75 -4.64 20.95
N ALA A 24 6.60 -5.26 19.77
CA ALA A 24 5.81 -6.47 19.62
C ALA A 24 6.49 -7.71 20.21
N SER A 25 5.68 -8.68 20.65
CA SER A 25 6.18 -10.00 21.05
C SER A 25 6.65 -10.80 19.83
N ILE A 26 7.54 -11.79 20.03
CA ILE A 26 8.01 -12.67 18.93
C ILE A 26 6.82 -13.32 18.23
N SER A 27 5.83 -13.83 18.98
CA SER A 27 4.65 -14.46 18.42
C SER A 27 3.88 -13.51 17.51
N ARG A 28 3.68 -12.26 17.94
CA ARG A 28 2.98 -11.25 17.15
C ARG A 28 3.71 -10.94 15.84
N VAL A 29 5.03 -10.83 15.88
CA VAL A 29 5.85 -10.60 14.68
C VAL A 29 5.74 -11.78 13.72
N ILE A 30 5.78 -13.02 14.22
CA ILE A 30 5.65 -14.23 13.41
C ILE A 30 4.26 -14.32 12.77
N GLU A 31 3.18 -14.04 13.51
CA GLU A 31 1.81 -13.99 12.98
C GLU A 31 1.71 -12.99 11.83
N GLN A 32 2.14 -11.75 12.03
CA GLN A 32 2.09 -10.71 11.00
C GLN A 32 2.92 -11.07 9.76
N ALA A 33 4.10 -11.68 9.96
CA ALA A 33 4.93 -12.14 8.86
C ALA A 33 4.29 -13.28 8.07
N LEU A 34 3.59 -14.19 8.76
CA LEU A 34 2.85 -15.28 8.12
C LEU A 34 1.65 -14.74 7.34
N ASP A 35 0.88 -13.82 7.91
CA ASP A 35 -0.25 -13.17 7.23
C ASP A 35 0.26 -12.47 5.96
N LEU A 36 1.30 -11.64 6.06
CA LEU A 36 1.91 -10.96 4.91
C LEU A 36 2.42 -11.94 3.84
N TYR A 37 3.03 -13.04 4.24
CA TYR A 37 3.54 -14.04 3.30
C TYR A 37 2.41 -14.82 2.63
N HIS A 38 1.39 -15.21 3.40
CA HIS A 38 0.19 -15.86 2.90
C HIS A 38 -0.54 -14.97 1.91
N ASP A 39 -0.80 -13.72 2.26
CA ASP A 39 -1.52 -12.78 1.41
C ASP A 39 -0.78 -12.57 0.09
N ARG A 40 0.55 -12.41 0.12
CA ARG A 40 1.37 -12.34 -1.10
C ARG A 40 1.23 -13.56 -2.00
N LEU A 41 1.11 -14.76 -1.43
CA LEU A 41 0.94 -16.00 -2.19
C LEU A 41 -0.48 -16.14 -2.75
N VAL A 42 -1.50 -15.80 -1.97
CA VAL A 42 -2.91 -16.04 -2.32
C VAL A 42 -3.47 -14.96 -3.24
N THR A 43 -3.16 -13.69 -2.98
CA THR A 43 -3.69 -12.59 -3.79
C THR A 43 -2.91 -12.40 -5.10
N GLY A 44 -1.70 -12.97 -5.19
CA GLY A 44 -0.67 -12.50 -6.11
C GLY A 44 -0.32 -11.04 -5.76
N GLN A 45 0.95 -10.63 -5.84
CA GLN A 45 1.23 -9.20 -5.65
C GLN A 45 0.41 -8.42 -6.68
N PRO A 46 -0.58 -7.57 -6.28
CA PRO A 46 -1.16 -6.66 -7.24
C PRO A 46 0.03 -5.89 -7.79
N SER A 47 0.16 -5.87 -9.13
CA SER A 47 1.19 -5.07 -9.75
C SER A 47 1.06 -3.64 -9.19
N THR A 48 2.17 -2.94 -9.02
CA THR A 48 2.13 -1.54 -8.53
C THR A 48 1.12 -0.72 -9.33
N TYR A 49 0.96 -1.04 -10.61
CA TYR A 49 -0.10 -0.51 -11.47
C TYR A 49 -1.53 -0.79 -10.95
N GLN A 50 -1.86 -2.02 -10.59
CA GLN A 50 -3.18 -2.37 -10.05
C GLN A 50 -3.45 -1.69 -8.70
N ALA A 51 -2.46 -1.62 -7.81
CA ALA A 51 -2.61 -0.91 -6.53
C ALA A 51 -2.84 0.60 -6.71
N LEU A 52 -2.24 1.19 -7.74
CA LEU A 52 -2.44 2.60 -8.11
C LEU A 52 -3.78 2.84 -8.83
N LEU A 53 -4.29 1.85 -9.57
CA LEU A 53 -5.66 1.89 -10.11
C LEU A 53 -6.70 1.81 -8.98
N ASP A 54 -6.57 0.84 -8.08
CA ASP A 54 -7.54 0.59 -7.01
C ASP A 54 -7.61 1.74 -5.99
N SER A 55 -6.51 2.47 -5.79
CA SER A 55 -6.47 3.67 -4.94
C SER A 55 -7.12 4.90 -5.57
N GLY A 56 -7.60 4.81 -6.82
CA GLY A 56 -8.11 5.94 -7.59
C GLY A 56 -7.02 6.94 -7.96
N PHE A 57 -5.74 6.59 -7.80
CA PHE A 57 -4.61 7.45 -8.12
C PHE A 57 -4.40 7.56 -9.64
N ILE A 58 -4.56 6.47 -10.38
CA ILE A 58 -4.52 6.48 -11.85
C ILE A 58 -5.91 6.81 -12.37
N GLY A 59 -6.03 7.94 -13.09
CA GLY A 59 -7.33 8.38 -13.62
C GLY A 59 -8.13 9.26 -12.65
N CYS A 60 -7.48 9.88 -11.67
CA CYS A 60 -8.03 10.96 -10.83
C CYS A 60 -8.35 12.25 -11.59
N GLY A 61 -8.08 12.30 -12.90
CA GLY A 61 -8.65 13.31 -13.79
C GLY A 61 -10.13 13.01 -14.07
N PRO A 62 -10.95 14.03 -14.35
CA PRO A 62 -12.35 13.83 -14.69
C PRO A 62 -12.48 12.81 -15.84
N GLN A 63 -13.12 11.69 -15.56
CA GLN A 63 -13.41 10.67 -16.56
C GLN A 63 -14.44 11.24 -17.55
N GLY A 64 -14.13 11.19 -18.85
CA GLY A 64 -15.12 11.44 -19.92
C GLY A 64 -14.93 12.70 -20.77
N GLN A 65 -13.79 13.39 -20.73
CA GLN A 65 -13.51 14.46 -21.70
C GLN A 65 -12.46 14.02 -22.72
N THR A 66 -12.92 13.75 -23.94
CA THR A 66 -12.13 13.21 -25.06
C THR A 66 -11.00 14.14 -25.52
N GLU A 67 -10.97 15.40 -25.08
CA GLU A 67 -10.04 16.43 -25.54
C GLU A 67 -9.41 17.24 -24.39
N LEU A 68 -8.91 16.54 -23.35
CA LEU A 68 -8.18 17.20 -22.28
C LEU A 68 -6.88 17.87 -22.79
N SER A 69 -6.26 17.41 -23.88
CA SER A 69 -5.02 18.05 -24.36
C SER A 69 -5.18 19.53 -24.71
N THR A 70 -6.38 19.93 -25.15
CA THR A 70 -6.66 21.27 -25.68
C THR A 70 -7.30 22.19 -24.63
N GLU A 71 -8.16 21.63 -23.75
CA GLU A 71 -8.97 22.41 -22.81
C GLU A 71 -8.68 22.09 -21.32
N TYR A 72 -7.68 21.25 -21.02
CA TYR A 72 -7.33 20.85 -19.64
C TYR A 72 -7.16 22.03 -18.69
N LYS A 73 -6.51 23.12 -19.11
CA LYS A 73 -6.32 24.28 -18.22
C LYS A 73 -7.64 24.93 -17.79
N LYS A 74 -8.64 24.95 -18.67
CA LYS A 74 -9.95 25.54 -18.34
C LYS A 74 -10.80 24.57 -17.51
N ALA A 75 -10.81 23.29 -17.87
CA ALA A 75 -11.55 22.26 -17.14
C ALA A 75 -10.97 22.02 -15.74
N PHE A 76 -9.64 22.02 -15.59
CA PHE A 76 -8.97 21.84 -14.32
C PHE A 76 -9.15 23.04 -13.39
N ALA A 77 -9.18 24.27 -13.91
CA ALA A 77 -9.46 25.46 -13.10
C ALA A 77 -10.83 25.37 -12.41
N ALA A 78 -11.86 24.92 -13.12
CA ALA A 78 -13.21 24.74 -12.56
C ALA A 78 -13.26 23.65 -11.48
N ILE A 79 -12.51 22.55 -11.66
CA ILE A 79 -12.46 21.44 -10.69
C ILE A 79 -11.67 21.83 -9.43
N VAL A 80 -10.60 22.62 -9.60
CA VAL A 80 -9.80 23.15 -8.50
C VAL A 80 -10.58 24.19 -7.70
N GLU A 81 -11.39 25.04 -8.36
CA GLU A 81 -12.28 25.98 -7.67
C GLU A 81 -13.38 25.26 -6.85
N ASP A 82 -13.96 24.17 -7.37
CA ASP A 82 -15.00 23.38 -6.68
C ASP A 82 -14.42 22.54 -5.53
N GLY A 83 -13.21 21.99 -5.69
CA GLY A 83 -12.54 21.15 -4.69
C GLY A 83 -11.84 21.90 -3.55
N HIS A 84 -11.83 23.24 -3.56
CA HIS A 84 -11.19 24.07 -2.53
C HIS A 84 -12.14 24.67 -1.48
N ASP A 85 -13.43 24.35 -1.49
CA ASP A 85 -14.35 24.73 -0.41
C ASP A 85 -14.33 23.74 0.77
N HIS A 86 -13.14 23.51 1.32
CA HIS A 86 -12.95 22.90 2.63
C HIS A 86 -12.35 23.93 3.57
N ARG A 87 -13.22 24.78 4.13
CA ARG A 87 -12.96 25.50 5.37
C ARG A 87 -13.71 24.85 6.53
#